data_AF-A0A7W5UAQ3-F1
#
_entry.id   AF-A0A7W5UAQ3-F1
#
_cell.length_a   1.000
_cell.length_b   1.000
_cell.length_c   1.000
_cell.angle_alpha   90.00
_cell.angle_beta   90.00
_cell.angle_gamma   90.00
#
_symmetry.space_group_name_H-M   'P 1'
#
loop_
_entity.id
_entity.type
_entity.pdbx_description
1 polymer ?
#
loop_
_entity_poly.entity_id
_entity_poly.type
_entity_poly.pdbx_seq_one_letter_code
_entity_poly.pdbx_strand_id
1 'polypeptide(L)'
;MSTELRLSGHKILKRAEELDALDAILPFDRRDQLAELLTDDDVATLKHLASEGMGDNTMRALASDLGYLEAWCSVATGAPLPWPAPESLLLKFVAHHLWNPAERENNPDHGMPEDVAIVLRAKGLLRSIGPHAPATVRRRLTSWSILTRWRGLTGSFSAPSLKSALRLAVRASNRPRQRKSKKAVTGDILAKLLTACAGDRLVDLRDRTLLLMAFASGGRRRSEVAGLRVEDLVDVEPVRANPADEHSPLLPCLTIHLGRTKTTSADDDEHVVLIGRPVTALKEWLEQAKIEAGPVFRRIDQWGNLDRRAMTPQSVNLILKTRIKQAGLDPAQFSAHGLRSGYLTEAHPGHSIT
;
A
#
# COMPACT_ATOMS: atom_id res chain seq x y z
N MET A 1 44.82 29.06 -1.47
CA MET A 1 43.60 29.74 -0.97
C MET A 1 42.45 29.79 -1.98
N SER A 2 42.62 30.37 -3.19
CA SER A 2 41.48 30.54 -4.12
C SER A 2 40.87 29.25 -4.70
N THR A 3 41.66 28.17 -4.79
CA THR A 3 41.20 26.87 -5.34
C THR A 3 40.45 26.02 -4.29
N GLU A 4 40.91 26.04 -3.03
CA GLU A 4 40.25 25.34 -1.91
C GLU A 4 38.91 25.95 -1.53
N LEU A 5 38.78 27.29 -1.55
CA LEU A 5 37.49 27.97 -1.35
C LEU A 5 36.48 27.62 -2.45
N ARG A 6 36.91 27.51 -3.72
CA ARG A 6 36.05 27.12 -4.84
C ARG A 6 35.60 25.66 -4.74
N LEU A 7 36.49 24.76 -4.32
CA LEU A 7 36.17 23.34 -4.09
C LEU A 7 35.19 23.16 -2.91
N SER A 8 35.34 23.96 -1.85
CA SER A 8 34.43 23.96 -0.70
C SER A 8 33.02 24.44 -1.08
N GLY A 9 32.92 25.56 -1.82
CA GLY A 9 31.63 26.08 -2.29
C GLY A 9 30.90 25.12 -3.24
N HIS A 10 31.63 24.38 -4.07
CA HIS A 10 31.03 23.38 -4.97
C HIS A 10 30.50 22.16 -4.22
N LYS A 11 31.15 21.74 -3.12
CA LYS A 11 30.65 20.67 -2.25
C LYS A 11 29.39 21.10 -1.49
N ILE A 12 29.35 22.32 -0.98
CA ILE A 12 28.16 22.86 -0.31
C ILE A 12 26.97 22.94 -1.28
N LEU A 13 27.21 23.42 -2.51
CA LEU A 13 26.17 23.48 -3.54
C LEU A 13 25.63 22.09 -3.89
N LYS A 14 26.53 21.11 -4.07
CA LYS A 14 26.13 19.73 -4.33
C LYS A 14 25.34 19.12 -3.16
N ARG A 15 25.71 19.40 -1.91
CA ARG A 15 24.95 18.98 -0.73
C ARG A 15 23.57 19.61 -0.68
N ALA A 16 23.45 20.89 -1.03
CA ALA A 16 22.16 21.56 -1.15
C ALA A 16 21.28 20.88 -2.22
N GLU A 17 21.81 20.59 -3.41
CA GLU A 17 21.11 19.83 -4.46
C GLU A 17 20.73 18.41 -4.02
N GLU A 18 21.59 17.77 -3.23
CA GLU A 18 21.32 16.45 -2.68
C GLU A 18 20.26 16.48 -1.58
N LEU A 19 20.23 17.54 -0.77
CA LEU A 19 19.18 17.83 0.18
C LEU A 19 17.86 18.22 -0.52
N ASP A 20 17.92 18.75 -1.74
CA ASP A 20 16.72 18.94 -2.57
C ASP A 20 16.09 17.59 -2.97
N ALA A 21 16.89 16.53 -3.16
CA ALA A 21 16.34 15.18 -3.32
C ALA A 21 15.70 14.62 -2.03
N LEU A 22 15.97 15.26 -0.88
CA LEU A 22 15.38 15.02 0.43
C LEU A 22 14.23 15.98 0.78
N ASP A 23 13.77 16.79 -0.19
CA ASP A 23 12.63 17.71 -0.08
C ASP A 23 11.39 17.07 0.54
N ALA A 24 11.31 15.74 0.54
CA ALA A 24 10.25 14.98 1.17
C ALA A 24 10.27 14.95 2.71
N ILE A 25 11.34 15.35 3.40
CA ILE A 25 11.41 15.24 4.87
C ILE A 25 11.99 16.49 5.55
N LEU A 26 12.77 17.32 4.86
CA LEU A 26 13.45 18.46 5.47
C LEU A 26 12.78 19.81 5.11
N PRO A 27 12.53 20.69 6.09
CA PRO A 27 12.00 22.02 5.84
C PRO A 27 12.91 22.86 4.92
N PHE A 28 12.34 23.39 3.83
CA PHE A 28 13.07 24.20 2.85
C PHE A 28 13.79 25.43 3.45
N ASP A 29 13.25 25.97 4.54
CA ASP A 29 13.68 27.21 5.19
C ASP A 29 15.01 27.08 5.95
N ARG A 30 15.52 25.85 6.12
CA ARG A 30 16.81 25.59 6.80
C ARG A 30 17.84 24.89 5.93
N ARG A 31 17.61 24.77 4.61
CA ARG A 31 18.49 24.00 3.69
C ARG A 31 19.92 24.50 3.67
N ASP A 32 20.13 25.80 3.50
CA ASP A 32 21.48 26.38 3.42
C ASP A 32 22.24 26.20 4.75
N GLN A 33 21.54 26.36 5.88
CA GLN A 33 22.10 26.13 7.22
C GLN A 33 22.43 24.65 7.46
N LEU A 34 21.61 23.72 6.94
CA LEU A 34 21.84 22.29 7.05
C LEU A 34 22.97 21.82 6.12
N ALA A 35 23.10 22.36 4.92
CA ALA A 35 24.17 22.03 3.98
C ALA A 35 25.56 22.45 4.50
N GLU A 36 25.62 23.49 5.32
CA GLU A 36 26.84 23.93 6.02
C GLU A 36 27.19 23.03 7.22
N LEU A 37 26.19 22.48 7.91
CA LEU A 37 26.37 21.67 9.12
C LEU A 37 26.52 20.17 8.86
N LEU A 38 25.90 19.65 7.79
CA LEU A 38 25.87 18.23 7.48
C LEU A 38 27.01 17.81 6.54
N THR A 39 27.56 16.63 6.81
CA THR A 39 28.49 15.97 5.88
C THR A 39 27.74 15.26 4.75
N ASP A 40 28.46 14.85 3.69
CA ASP A 40 27.87 14.07 2.59
C ASP A 40 27.27 12.74 3.08
N ASP A 41 27.91 12.11 4.08
CA ASP A 41 27.45 10.86 4.69
C ASP A 41 26.18 11.05 5.54
N ASP A 42 26.03 12.20 6.21
CA ASP A 42 24.80 12.54 6.94
C ASP A 42 23.62 12.71 5.97
N VAL A 43 23.84 13.40 4.84
CA VAL A 43 22.83 13.59 3.79
C VAL A 43 22.42 12.24 3.18
N ALA A 44 23.38 11.37 2.89
CA ALA A 44 23.10 10.01 2.39
C ALA A 44 22.33 9.17 3.41
N THR A 45 22.67 9.28 4.69
CA THR A 45 21.97 8.59 5.78
C THR A 45 20.53 9.08 5.92
N LEU A 46 20.30 10.39 5.88
CA LEU A 46 18.96 10.97 5.92
C LEU A 46 18.12 10.54 4.71
N LYS A 47 18.71 10.43 3.51
CA LYS A 47 18.06 9.86 2.31
C LYS A 47 17.62 8.43 2.53
N HIS A 48 18.52 7.62 3.07
CA HIS A 48 18.22 6.23 3.35
C HIS A 48 17.08 6.11 4.38
N LEU A 49 17.18 6.82 5.52
CA LEU A 49 16.14 6.83 6.57
C LEU A 49 14.79 7.33 6.05
N ALA A 50 14.80 8.34 5.17
CA ALA A 50 13.60 8.85 4.52
C ALA A 50 12.91 7.79 3.65
N SER A 51 13.71 7.11 2.82
CA SER A 51 13.21 6.06 1.93
C SER A 51 12.65 4.86 2.70
N GLU A 52 13.35 4.41 3.74
CA GLU A 52 12.93 3.33 4.63
C GLU A 52 11.68 3.69 5.45
N GLY A 53 11.57 4.95 5.91
CA GLY A 53 10.50 5.40 6.79
C GLY A 53 9.12 5.55 6.12
N MET A 54 9.06 5.86 4.82
CA MET A 54 7.79 6.14 4.13
C MET A 54 7.18 4.93 3.42
N GLY A 55 8.01 3.96 3.03
CA GLY A 55 7.63 2.74 2.31
C GLY A 55 7.19 2.99 0.86
N ASP A 56 7.61 2.11 -0.06
CA ASP A 56 7.43 2.24 -1.51
C ASP A 56 6.00 2.53 -1.97
N ASN A 57 5.00 1.97 -1.28
CA ASN A 57 3.59 2.18 -1.63
C ASN A 57 3.15 3.63 -1.38
N THR A 58 3.66 4.27 -0.32
CA THR A 58 3.37 5.67 -0.02
C THR A 58 4.03 6.56 -1.06
N MET A 59 5.31 6.31 -1.38
CA MET A 59 6.04 7.05 -2.42
C MET A 59 5.37 6.95 -3.78
N ARG A 60 5.00 5.74 -4.22
CA ARG A 60 4.26 5.54 -5.47
C ARG A 60 2.90 6.24 -5.47
N ALA A 61 2.20 6.25 -4.34
CA ALA A 61 0.92 6.95 -4.22
C ALA A 61 1.08 8.48 -4.30
N LEU A 62 2.09 9.04 -3.63
CA LEU A 62 2.41 10.47 -3.66
C LEU A 62 2.84 10.92 -5.06
N ALA A 63 3.74 10.19 -5.73
CA ALA A 63 4.16 10.48 -7.09
C ALA A 63 2.98 10.44 -8.07
N SER A 64 2.10 9.43 -7.95
CA SER A 64 0.88 9.34 -8.76
C SER A 64 -0.09 10.48 -8.49
N ASP A 65 -0.24 10.92 -7.24
CA ASP A 65 -1.11 12.03 -6.89
C ASP A 65 -0.54 13.37 -7.36
N LEU A 66 0.78 13.58 -7.23
CA LEU A 66 1.48 14.77 -7.73
C LEU A 66 1.33 14.90 -9.25
N GLY A 67 1.64 13.84 -10.00
CA GLY A 67 1.50 13.86 -11.46
C GLY A 67 0.07 14.14 -11.93
N TYR A 68 -0.94 13.68 -11.18
CA TYR A 68 -2.32 14.06 -11.45
C TYR A 68 -2.59 15.53 -11.14
N LEU A 69 -2.16 16.03 -9.97
CA LEU A 69 -2.42 17.40 -9.53
C LEU A 69 -1.76 18.43 -10.45
N GLU A 70 -0.53 18.18 -10.90
CA GLU A 70 0.18 19.03 -11.84
C GLU A 70 -0.52 19.10 -13.19
N ALA A 71 -0.88 17.95 -13.75
CA ALA A 71 -1.60 17.90 -15.00
C ALA A 71 -2.98 18.55 -14.90
N TRP A 72 -3.73 18.28 -13.83
CA TRP A 72 -5.04 18.90 -13.60
C TRP A 72 -4.92 20.41 -13.46
N CYS A 73 -3.97 20.92 -12.66
CA CYS A 73 -3.80 22.35 -12.47
C CYS A 73 -3.44 23.03 -13.79
N SER A 74 -2.42 22.52 -14.49
CA SER A 74 -1.98 23.06 -15.78
C SER A 74 -3.13 23.16 -16.79
N VAL A 75 -3.96 22.13 -16.89
CA VAL A 75 -5.09 22.14 -17.84
C VAL A 75 -6.25 23.00 -17.34
N ALA A 76 -6.57 22.97 -16.04
CA ALA A 76 -7.73 23.67 -15.49
C ALA A 76 -7.52 25.16 -15.22
N THR A 77 -6.28 25.63 -15.15
CA THR A 77 -5.94 27.03 -14.86
C THR A 77 -4.99 27.65 -15.88
N GLY A 78 -4.39 26.87 -16.78
CA GLY A 78 -3.33 27.34 -17.68
C GLY A 78 -1.98 27.58 -17.00
N ALA A 79 -1.86 27.27 -15.69
CA ALA A 79 -0.68 27.56 -14.88
C ALA A 79 -0.16 26.31 -14.13
N PRO A 80 1.16 26.26 -13.83
CA PRO A 80 1.73 25.17 -13.05
C PRO A 80 1.13 25.11 -11.63
N LEU A 81 1.24 23.95 -11.00
CA LEU A 81 0.73 23.73 -9.63
C LEU A 81 1.44 24.66 -8.64
N PRO A 82 0.72 25.58 -7.95
CA PRO A 82 1.33 26.51 -7.02
C PRO A 82 1.63 25.87 -5.67
N TRP A 83 2.62 26.43 -4.98
CA TRP A 83 3.07 25.99 -3.66
C TRP A 83 3.27 27.20 -2.73
N PRO A 84 2.50 27.35 -1.65
CA PRO A 84 1.31 26.57 -1.31
C PRO A 84 0.15 26.83 -2.28
N ALA A 85 -0.83 25.92 -2.27
CA ALA A 85 -2.07 26.12 -3.00
C ALA A 85 -2.89 27.27 -2.39
N PRO A 86 -3.40 28.23 -3.17
CA PRO A 86 -4.40 29.16 -2.66
C PRO A 86 -5.70 28.40 -2.36
N GLU A 87 -6.43 28.86 -1.35
CA GLU A 87 -7.67 28.23 -0.89
C GLU A 87 -8.70 28.07 -2.03
N SER A 88 -8.81 29.07 -2.91
CA SER A 88 -9.68 29.05 -4.08
C SER A 88 -9.37 27.88 -5.02
N LEU A 89 -8.09 27.51 -5.18
CA LEU A 89 -7.69 26.38 -6.01
C LEU A 89 -8.02 25.04 -5.34
N LEU A 90 -7.93 24.96 -4.00
CA LEU A 90 -8.39 23.78 -3.25
C LEU A 90 -9.90 23.58 -3.41
N LEU A 91 -10.69 24.67 -3.34
CA LEU A 91 -12.13 24.63 -3.55
C LEU A 91 -12.48 24.27 -5.01
N LYS A 92 -11.76 24.81 -6.00
CA LYS A 92 -11.89 24.42 -7.41
C LYS A 92 -11.61 22.93 -7.61
N PHE A 93 -10.58 22.40 -6.95
CA PHE A 93 -10.30 20.96 -6.95
C PHE A 93 -11.47 20.15 -6.41
N VAL A 94 -12.09 20.57 -5.31
CA VAL A 94 -13.28 19.90 -4.78
C VAL A 94 -14.44 19.94 -5.76
N ALA A 95 -14.75 21.11 -6.33
CA ALA A 95 -15.85 21.29 -7.28
C ALA A 95 -15.69 20.43 -8.55
N HIS A 96 -14.48 20.41 -9.13
CA HIS A 96 -14.21 19.61 -10.34
C HIS A 96 -14.37 18.09 -10.11
N HIS A 97 -14.22 17.62 -8.87
CA HIS A 97 -14.11 16.18 -8.59
C HIS A 97 -15.25 15.60 -7.76
N LEU A 98 -15.99 16.41 -7.00
CA LEU A 98 -17.12 15.98 -6.16
C LEU A 98 -18.42 16.67 -6.58
N TRP A 99 -18.80 16.48 -7.84
CA TRP A 99 -20.04 16.99 -8.44
C TRP A 99 -21.11 15.89 -8.52
N ASN A 100 -22.38 16.29 -8.74
CA ASN A 100 -23.53 15.40 -8.84
C ASN A 100 -23.82 15.05 -10.31
N PRO A 101 -23.79 13.77 -10.71
CA PRO A 101 -24.14 13.34 -12.05
C PRO A 101 -25.52 13.80 -12.53
N ALA A 102 -26.53 13.75 -11.66
CA ALA A 102 -27.91 14.11 -12.02
C ALA A 102 -28.05 15.62 -12.30
N GLU A 103 -27.30 16.46 -11.59
CA GLU A 103 -27.27 17.90 -11.87
C GLU A 103 -26.57 18.18 -13.20
N ARG A 104 -25.54 17.39 -13.56
CA ARG A 104 -24.80 17.59 -14.81
C ARG A 104 -25.63 17.27 -16.06
N GLU A 105 -26.65 16.43 -15.95
CA GLU A 105 -27.62 16.18 -17.03
C GLU A 105 -28.34 17.47 -17.45
N ASN A 106 -28.58 18.38 -16.49
CA ASN A 106 -29.28 19.65 -16.72
C ASN A 106 -28.34 20.87 -16.75
N ASN A 107 -27.10 20.71 -16.27
CA ASN A 107 -26.08 21.75 -16.24
C ASN A 107 -24.72 21.17 -16.68
N PRO A 108 -24.35 21.26 -17.97
CA PRO A 108 -23.13 20.66 -18.50
C PRO A 108 -21.84 21.11 -17.78
N ASP A 109 -21.85 22.32 -17.22
CA ASP A 109 -20.74 22.93 -16.48
C ASP A 109 -20.68 22.51 -15.00
N HIS A 110 -21.61 21.66 -14.55
CA HIS A 110 -21.62 21.13 -13.19
C HIS A 110 -20.49 20.12 -12.97
N GLY A 111 -19.33 20.62 -12.55
CA GLY A 111 -18.19 19.80 -12.16
C GLY A 111 -16.94 20.17 -12.95
N MET A 112 -16.17 19.16 -13.36
CA MET A 112 -15.00 19.38 -14.21
C MET A 112 -15.46 19.69 -15.65
N PRO A 113 -14.98 20.78 -16.25
CA PRO A 113 -15.20 21.07 -17.66
C PRO A 113 -14.75 19.91 -18.57
N GLU A 114 -15.48 19.67 -19.65
CA GLU A 114 -15.28 18.47 -20.47
C GLU A 114 -13.96 18.50 -21.25
N ASP A 115 -13.52 19.68 -21.68
CA ASP A 115 -12.20 19.90 -22.28
C ASP A 115 -11.06 19.49 -21.33
N VAL A 116 -11.15 19.88 -20.06
CA VAL A 116 -10.20 19.48 -19.01
C VAL A 116 -10.23 17.96 -18.84
N ALA A 117 -11.42 17.36 -18.79
CA ALA A 117 -11.58 15.92 -18.63
C ALA A 117 -11.00 15.13 -19.82
N ILE A 118 -11.24 15.58 -21.06
CA ILE A 118 -10.71 14.99 -22.29
C ILE A 118 -9.18 14.97 -22.27
N VAL A 119 -8.54 16.10 -21.96
CA VAL A 119 -7.07 16.17 -21.92
C VAL A 119 -6.50 15.25 -20.83
N LEU A 120 -7.11 15.21 -19.65
CA LEU A 120 -6.67 14.33 -18.57
C LEU A 120 -6.88 12.84 -18.89
N ARG A 121 -7.94 12.49 -19.62
CA ARG A 121 -8.18 11.11 -20.11
C ARG A 121 -7.18 10.73 -21.20
N ALA A 122 -6.90 11.63 -22.15
CA ALA A 122 -5.90 11.41 -23.19
C ALA A 122 -4.50 11.17 -22.61
N LYS A 123 -4.16 11.84 -21.50
CA LYS A 123 -2.92 11.59 -20.74
C LYS A 123 -2.96 10.33 -19.86
N GLY A 124 -4.07 9.59 -19.83
CA GLY A 124 -4.25 8.39 -18.99
C GLY A 124 -4.35 8.67 -17.48
N LEU A 125 -4.51 9.94 -17.08
CA LEU A 125 -4.49 10.41 -15.69
C LEU A 125 -5.90 10.42 -15.06
N LEU A 126 -6.95 10.55 -15.89
CA LEU A 126 -8.35 10.46 -15.47
C LEU A 126 -8.97 9.18 -16.03
N ARG A 127 -9.32 8.23 -15.15
CA ARG A 127 -9.96 6.96 -15.55
C ARG A 127 -11.47 6.93 -15.34
N SER A 128 -11.99 7.78 -14.45
CA SER A 128 -13.43 7.83 -14.17
C SER A 128 -14.15 8.73 -15.18
N ILE A 129 -15.33 8.28 -15.61
CA ILE A 129 -16.23 9.09 -16.44
C ILE A 129 -16.98 10.10 -15.56
N GLY A 130 -17.41 9.69 -14.37
CA GLY A 130 -18.10 10.52 -13.38
C GLY A 130 -17.19 11.07 -12.26
N PRO A 131 -17.80 11.62 -11.19
CA PRO A 131 -17.07 12.22 -10.06
C PRO A 131 -16.19 11.21 -9.33
N HIS A 132 -15.13 11.71 -8.72
CA HIS A 132 -14.25 10.90 -7.89
C HIS A 132 -14.96 10.44 -6.63
N ALA A 133 -14.50 9.31 -6.08
CA ALA A 133 -14.89 8.95 -4.73
C ALA A 133 -14.34 10.02 -3.75
N PRO A 134 -15.09 10.40 -2.71
CA PRO A 134 -14.60 11.36 -1.71
C PRO A 134 -13.27 10.97 -1.07
N ALA A 135 -13.02 9.67 -0.91
CA ALA A 135 -11.74 9.16 -0.42
C ALA A 135 -10.57 9.49 -1.36
N THR A 136 -10.78 9.48 -2.68
CA THR A 136 -9.76 9.84 -3.68
C THR A 136 -9.41 11.32 -3.60
N VAL A 137 -10.43 12.19 -3.47
CA VAL A 137 -10.24 13.64 -3.36
C VAL A 137 -9.54 13.99 -2.05
N ARG A 138 -9.98 13.43 -0.92
CA ARG A 138 -9.30 13.60 0.37
C ARG A 138 -7.85 13.13 0.32
N ARG A 139 -7.59 11.95 -0.26
CA ARG A 139 -6.23 11.42 -0.43
C ARG A 139 -5.34 12.41 -1.18
N ARG A 140 -5.79 12.91 -2.34
CA ARG A 140 -5.01 13.87 -3.14
C ARG A 140 -4.77 15.19 -2.39
N LEU A 141 -5.77 15.71 -1.68
CA LEU A 141 -5.60 16.90 -0.83
C LEU A 141 -4.60 16.64 0.31
N THR A 142 -4.60 15.45 0.91
CA THR A 142 -3.60 15.04 1.90
C THR A 142 -2.22 14.92 1.27
N SER A 143 -2.08 14.30 0.10
CA SER A 143 -0.81 14.21 -0.63
C SER A 143 -0.27 15.61 -0.93
N TRP A 144 -1.12 16.53 -1.40
CA TRP A 144 -0.74 17.92 -1.64
C TRP A 144 -0.31 18.66 -0.37
N SER A 145 -1.04 18.48 0.74
CA SER A 145 -0.68 19.03 2.04
C SER A 145 0.65 18.48 2.57
N ILE A 146 0.88 17.18 2.43
CA ILE A 146 2.13 16.51 2.80
C ILE A 146 3.28 17.12 1.99
N LEU A 147 3.17 17.13 0.66
CA LEU A 147 4.19 17.68 -0.25
C LEU A 147 4.43 19.18 -0.02
N THR A 148 3.41 19.94 0.41
CA THR A 148 3.57 21.38 0.72
C THR A 148 4.38 21.56 2.00
N ARG A 149 4.07 20.78 3.04
CA ARG A 149 4.79 20.82 4.32
C ARG A 149 6.23 20.31 4.18
N TRP A 150 6.43 19.30 3.34
CA TRP A 150 7.73 18.81 2.93
C TRP A 150 8.58 19.93 2.32
N ARG A 151 7.96 20.82 1.55
CA ARG A 151 8.59 22.05 1.07
C ARG A 151 8.76 23.16 2.12
N GLY A 152 8.62 22.88 3.41
CA GLY A 152 8.67 23.90 4.47
C GLY A 152 7.53 24.94 4.44
N LEU A 153 6.51 24.75 3.60
CA LEU A 153 5.43 25.72 3.40
C LEU A 153 4.18 25.33 4.20
N THR A 154 3.41 26.34 4.60
CA THR A 154 2.07 26.17 5.18
C THR A 154 1.02 26.59 4.17
N GLY A 155 0.02 25.74 3.93
CA GLY A 155 -1.08 26.03 3.01
C GLY A 155 -2.47 25.92 3.66
N SER A 156 -3.52 26.35 2.96
CA SER A 156 -4.89 26.43 3.48
C SER A 156 -5.65 25.10 3.54
N PHE A 157 -4.96 23.96 3.67
CA PHE A 157 -5.57 22.62 3.66
C PHE A 157 -6.46 22.33 4.88
N SER A 158 -6.34 23.13 5.95
CA SER A 158 -7.15 23.04 7.17
C SER A 158 -8.27 24.08 7.26
N ALA A 159 -8.43 24.92 6.22
CA ALA A 159 -9.39 26.02 6.19
C ALA A 159 -10.84 25.54 6.45
N PRO A 160 -11.66 26.28 7.23
CA PRO A 160 -13.04 25.90 7.52
C PRO A 160 -13.93 25.75 6.28
N SER A 161 -13.70 26.57 5.26
CA SER A 161 -14.35 26.54 3.95
C SER A 161 -14.14 25.20 3.24
N LEU A 162 -12.88 24.74 3.14
CA LEU A 162 -12.52 23.47 2.50
C LEU A 162 -13.12 22.28 3.24
N LYS A 163 -13.06 22.28 4.57
CA LYS A 163 -13.69 21.25 5.41
C LYS A 163 -15.20 21.21 5.17
N SER A 164 -15.85 22.37 5.10
CA SER A 164 -17.28 22.49 4.86
C SER A 164 -17.67 22.03 3.47
N ALA A 165 -16.93 22.45 2.42
CA ALA A 165 -17.13 22.03 1.05
C ALA A 165 -17.02 20.50 0.90
N LEU A 166 -15.98 19.88 1.47
CA LEU A 166 -15.84 18.42 1.47
C LEU A 166 -17.01 17.73 2.16
N ARG A 167 -17.44 18.23 3.32
CA ARG A 167 -18.56 17.66 4.08
C ARG A 167 -19.87 17.74 3.30
N LEU A 168 -20.18 18.89 2.71
CA LEU A 168 -21.38 19.10 1.90
C LEU A 168 -21.36 18.23 0.64
N ALA A 169 -20.25 18.19 -0.08
CA ALA A 169 -20.09 17.37 -1.27
C ALA A 169 -20.23 15.86 -0.98
N VAL A 170 -19.71 15.39 0.16
CA VAL A 170 -19.91 14.00 0.59
C VAL A 170 -21.37 13.70 0.92
N ARG A 171 -22.09 14.62 1.58
CA ARG A 171 -23.53 14.46 1.87
C ARG A 171 -24.39 14.47 0.62
N ALA A 172 -24.06 15.34 -0.34
CA ALA A 172 -24.77 15.43 -1.62
C ALA A 172 -24.48 14.23 -2.53
N SER A 173 -23.33 13.57 -2.34
CA SER A 173 -22.99 12.34 -3.05
C SER A 173 -23.82 11.17 -2.49
N ASN A 174 -24.87 10.76 -3.20
CA ASN A 174 -25.66 9.53 -2.95
C ASN A 174 -24.88 8.21 -3.16
N ARG A 175 -23.55 8.23 -2.99
CA ARG A 175 -22.67 7.09 -3.27
C ARG A 175 -22.61 6.17 -2.04
N PRO A 176 -23.13 4.93 -2.12
CA PRO A 176 -23.06 3.98 -1.01
C PRO A 176 -21.61 3.64 -0.70
N ARG A 177 -21.30 3.49 0.60
CA ARG A 177 -19.97 3.19 1.10
C ARG A 177 -19.48 1.85 0.53
N GLN A 178 -18.48 1.88 -0.34
CA GLN A 178 -17.92 0.68 -0.95
C GLN A 178 -16.88 0.04 -0.03
N ARG A 179 -17.01 -1.28 0.20
CA ARG A 179 -15.98 -2.08 0.88
C ARG A 179 -14.88 -2.45 -0.12
N LYS A 180 -13.63 -2.57 0.36
CA LYS A 180 -12.47 -2.98 -0.48
C LYS A 180 -12.58 -4.43 -1.00
N SER A 181 -13.38 -5.26 -0.33
CA SER A 181 -13.86 -6.56 -0.80
C SER A 181 -15.37 -6.60 -0.55
N LYS A 182 -16.16 -7.16 -1.48
CA LYS A 182 -17.62 -7.27 -1.27
C LYS A 182 -17.94 -8.35 -0.24
N LYS A 183 -17.18 -9.45 -0.25
CA LYS A 183 -17.26 -10.55 0.72
C LYS A 183 -15.93 -10.77 1.46
N ALA A 184 -16.01 -11.24 2.70
CA ALA A 184 -14.87 -11.75 3.46
C ALA A 184 -14.49 -13.15 2.94
N VAL A 185 -13.23 -13.54 3.12
CA VAL A 185 -12.76 -14.93 2.90
C VAL A 185 -12.72 -15.60 4.26
N THR A 186 -13.84 -16.19 4.68
CA THR A 186 -13.98 -16.99 5.90
C THR A 186 -13.33 -18.37 5.74
N GLY A 187 -13.18 -19.13 6.82
CA GLY A 187 -12.58 -20.46 6.91
C GLY A 187 -13.27 -21.49 6.04
N ASP A 188 -14.59 -21.41 5.84
CA ASP A 188 -15.31 -22.26 4.88
C ASP A 188 -14.94 -21.93 3.43
N ILE A 189 -14.78 -20.64 3.11
CA ILE A 189 -14.31 -20.18 1.80
C ILE A 189 -12.84 -20.55 1.62
N LEU A 190 -12.01 -20.35 2.64
CA LEU A 190 -10.61 -20.75 2.64
C LEU A 190 -10.49 -22.25 2.40
N ALA A 191 -11.28 -23.09 3.08
CA ALA A 191 -11.29 -24.53 2.86
C ALA A 191 -11.59 -24.88 1.38
N LYS A 192 -12.59 -24.25 0.77
CA LYS A 192 -12.88 -24.41 -0.67
C LYS A 192 -11.70 -24.00 -1.56
N LEU A 193 -11.04 -22.90 -1.21
CA LEU A 193 -9.85 -22.43 -1.93
C LEU A 193 -8.68 -23.42 -1.81
N LEU A 194 -8.47 -24.00 -0.63
CA LEU A 194 -7.42 -25.00 -0.41
C LEU A 194 -7.70 -26.28 -1.20
N THR A 195 -8.95 -26.71 -1.30
CA THR A 195 -9.35 -27.82 -2.19
C THR A 195 -9.07 -27.48 -3.66
N ALA A 196 -9.30 -26.24 -4.09
CA ALA A 196 -8.95 -25.80 -5.44
C ALA A 196 -7.43 -25.70 -5.69
N CYS A 197 -6.61 -25.79 -4.64
CA CYS A 197 -5.15 -25.85 -4.71
C CYS A 197 -4.61 -27.28 -4.49
N ALA A 198 -5.43 -28.33 -4.54
CA ALA A 198 -5.01 -29.70 -4.23
C ALA A 198 -4.18 -30.41 -5.33
N GLY A 199 -3.62 -29.65 -6.28
CA GLY A 199 -2.72 -30.18 -7.31
C GLY A 199 -1.29 -30.39 -6.79
N ASP A 200 -0.49 -31.14 -7.55
CA ASP A 200 0.91 -31.48 -7.26
C ASP A 200 1.92 -30.48 -7.85
N ARG A 201 1.47 -29.57 -8.71
CA ARG A 201 2.36 -28.58 -9.34
C ARG A 201 2.84 -27.57 -8.32
N LEU A 202 4.04 -27.03 -8.54
CA LEU A 202 4.61 -25.96 -7.70
C LEU A 202 3.67 -24.76 -7.52
N VAL A 203 2.86 -24.42 -8.53
CA VAL A 203 1.87 -23.33 -8.42
C VAL A 203 0.75 -23.63 -7.43
N ASP A 204 0.35 -24.89 -7.32
CA ASP A 204 -0.72 -25.34 -6.42
C ASP A 204 -0.21 -25.34 -4.97
N LEU A 205 1.01 -25.85 -4.75
CA LEU A 205 1.71 -25.76 -3.47
C LEU A 205 1.90 -24.31 -3.02
N ARG A 206 2.46 -23.45 -3.88
CA ARG A 206 2.67 -22.02 -3.59
C ARG A 206 1.37 -21.35 -3.19
N ASP A 207 0.31 -21.53 -3.98
CA ASP A 207 -0.95 -20.82 -3.77
C ASP A 207 -1.65 -21.31 -2.49
N ARG A 208 -1.59 -22.61 -2.20
CA ARG A 208 -2.09 -23.20 -0.94
C ARG A 208 -1.37 -22.60 0.27
N THR A 209 -0.04 -22.61 0.25
CA THR A 209 0.79 -22.05 1.32
C THR A 209 0.57 -20.56 1.47
N LEU A 210 0.49 -19.81 0.37
CA LEU A 210 0.25 -18.36 0.38
C LEU A 210 -1.08 -18.01 1.05
N LEU A 211 -2.16 -18.71 0.71
CA LEU A 211 -3.49 -18.46 1.28
C LEU A 211 -3.55 -18.82 2.77
N LEU A 212 -2.97 -19.96 3.15
CA LEU A 212 -2.85 -20.36 4.57
C LEU A 212 -2.06 -19.35 5.38
N MET A 213 -0.87 -18.98 4.90
CA MET A 213 -0.01 -18.02 5.58
C MET A 213 -0.68 -16.66 5.70
N ALA A 214 -1.29 -16.16 4.61
CA ALA A 214 -1.98 -14.87 4.62
C ALA A 214 -3.14 -14.84 5.63
N PHE A 215 -3.87 -15.94 5.78
CA PHE A 215 -5.00 -16.03 6.71
C PHE A 215 -4.53 -16.23 8.16
N ALA A 216 -3.72 -17.27 8.42
CA ALA A 216 -3.30 -17.68 9.75
C ALA A 216 -2.42 -16.65 10.46
N SER A 217 -1.65 -15.84 9.71
CA SER A 217 -0.81 -14.79 10.30
C SER A 217 -1.55 -13.48 10.61
N GLY A 218 -2.85 -13.54 10.89
CA GLY A 218 -3.66 -12.37 11.24
C GLY A 218 -4.36 -11.68 10.07
N GLY A 219 -4.53 -12.36 8.93
CA GLY A 219 -5.13 -11.75 7.76
C GLY A 219 -4.24 -10.66 7.14
N ARG A 220 -2.98 -11.00 6.86
CA ARG A 220 -1.94 -10.04 6.46
C ARG A 220 -2.25 -9.29 5.18
N ARG A 221 -1.69 -8.08 5.07
CA ARG A 221 -1.77 -7.29 3.84
C ARG A 221 -1.01 -8.02 2.75
N ARG A 222 -1.54 -7.99 1.52
CA ARG A 222 -0.88 -8.56 0.33
C ARG A 222 0.58 -8.16 0.13
N SER A 223 0.99 -6.96 0.57
CA SER A 223 2.39 -6.51 0.50
C SER A 223 3.28 -7.17 1.54
N GLU A 224 2.74 -7.47 2.72
CA GLU A 224 3.46 -8.19 3.78
C GLU A 224 3.66 -9.64 3.35
N VAL A 225 2.61 -10.29 2.82
CA VAL A 225 2.71 -11.66 2.29
C VAL A 225 3.70 -11.74 1.13
N ALA A 226 3.61 -10.82 0.16
CA ALA A 226 4.53 -10.80 -0.98
C ALA A 226 5.98 -10.47 -0.60
N GLY A 227 6.18 -9.76 0.50
CA GLY A 227 7.48 -9.35 1.01
C GLY A 227 8.11 -10.31 2.02
N LEU A 228 7.40 -11.36 2.44
CA LEU A 228 7.88 -12.31 3.44
C LEU A 228 9.19 -12.98 2.99
N ARG A 229 10.20 -12.93 3.84
CA ARG A 229 11.51 -13.52 3.60
C ARG A 229 11.74 -14.72 4.50
N VAL A 230 12.59 -15.66 4.09
CA VAL A 230 12.96 -16.83 4.90
C VAL A 230 13.62 -16.38 6.20
N GLU A 231 14.36 -15.29 6.14
CA GLU A 231 15.04 -14.65 7.27
C GLU A 231 14.08 -14.10 8.32
N ASP A 232 12.79 -13.93 8.00
CA ASP A 232 11.77 -13.51 8.96
C ASP A 232 11.15 -14.71 9.71
N LEU A 233 11.51 -15.95 9.35
CA LEU A 233 10.94 -17.18 9.88
C LEU A 233 11.86 -17.79 10.94
N VAL A 234 11.32 -18.04 12.13
CA VAL A 234 12.04 -18.68 13.22
C VAL A 234 11.29 -19.94 13.65
N ASP A 235 11.96 -21.09 13.51
CA ASP A 235 11.42 -22.36 14.00
C ASP A 235 11.29 -22.31 15.52
N VAL A 236 10.16 -22.82 16.02
CA VAL A 236 9.85 -22.93 17.45
C VAL A 236 9.52 -24.38 17.74
N GLU A 237 9.81 -24.82 18.97
CA GLU A 237 9.50 -26.16 19.42
C GLU A 237 8.02 -26.50 19.15
N PRO A 238 7.72 -27.68 18.57
CA PRO A 238 6.36 -28.13 18.36
C PRO A 238 5.53 -28.11 19.65
N VAL A 239 4.26 -27.75 19.51
CA VAL A 239 3.31 -27.67 20.62
C VAL A 239 2.28 -28.79 20.52
N ARG A 240 1.72 -29.23 21.64
CA ARG A 240 0.67 -30.26 21.64
C ARG A 240 -0.62 -29.72 21.06
N ALA A 241 -1.31 -30.52 20.24
CA ALA A 241 -2.62 -30.14 19.70
C ALA A 241 -3.65 -29.90 20.81
N ASN A 242 -3.61 -30.73 21.86
CA ASN A 242 -4.32 -30.50 23.11
C ASN A 242 -3.30 -30.31 24.24
N PRO A 243 -3.14 -29.09 24.79
CA PRO A 243 -2.21 -28.83 25.89
C PRO A 243 -2.50 -29.63 27.16
N ALA A 244 -3.74 -30.08 27.36
CA ALA A 244 -4.16 -30.85 28.53
C ALA A 244 -3.92 -32.37 28.40
N ASP A 245 -3.45 -32.85 27.24
CA ASP A 245 -3.22 -34.27 26.97
C ASP A 245 -1.77 -34.52 26.53
N GLU A 246 -1.00 -35.17 27.40
CA GLU A 246 0.42 -35.52 27.17
C GLU A 246 0.64 -36.55 26.05
N HIS A 247 -0.42 -37.20 25.56
CA HIS A 247 -0.36 -38.14 24.43
C HIS A 247 -0.86 -37.51 23.13
N SER A 248 -1.33 -36.26 23.19
CA SER A 248 -1.79 -35.52 22.03
C SER A 248 -0.64 -35.29 21.02
N PRO A 249 -0.91 -35.39 19.71
CA PRO A 249 0.11 -35.21 18.68
C PRO A 249 0.74 -33.81 18.76
N LEU A 250 2.03 -33.75 18.43
CA LEU A 250 2.74 -32.48 18.30
C LEU A 250 2.42 -31.82 16.96
N LEU A 251 2.20 -30.51 17.01
CA LEU A 251 1.97 -29.64 15.87
C LEU A 251 3.21 -28.78 15.64
N PRO A 252 3.69 -28.67 14.39
CA PRO A 252 4.82 -27.81 14.08
C PRO A 252 4.49 -26.35 14.40
N CYS A 253 5.44 -25.64 14.98
CA CYS A 253 5.32 -24.25 15.38
C CYS A 253 6.37 -23.41 14.65
N LEU A 254 6.02 -22.17 14.29
CA LEU A 254 6.91 -21.22 13.65
C LEU A 254 6.51 -19.80 14.00
N THR A 255 7.49 -18.94 14.27
CA THR A 255 7.28 -17.52 14.48
C THR A 255 7.66 -16.75 13.22
N ILE A 256 6.83 -15.77 12.85
CA ILE A 256 7.19 -14.75 11.84
C ILE A 256 7.51 -13.46 12.58
N HIS A 257 8.74 -12.97 12.44
CA HIS A 257 9.08 -11.61 12.85
C HIS A 257 8.43 -10.61 11.90
N LEU A 258 7.63 -9.70 12.45
CA LEU A 258 6.99 -8.67 11.66
C LEU A 258 7.98 -7.50 11.54
N GLY A 259 8.73 -7.46 10.44
CA GLY A 259 9.48 -6.25 10.08
C GLY A 259 8.58 -5.01 10.04
N ARG A 260 9.19 -3.82 10.11
CA ARG A 260 8.51 -2.51 10.18
C ARG A 260 7.34 -2.42 9.18
N THR A 261 6.11 -2.34 9.68
CA THR A 261 4.94 -2.03 8.85
C THR A 261 4.50 -0.59 9.12
N LYS A 262 3.77 0.02 8.18
CA LYS A 262 3.22 1.40 8.30
C LYS A 262 2.46 1.68 9.63
N THR A 263 2.07 0.64 10.36
CA THR A 263 1.29 0.74 11.60
C THR A 263 2.08 0.41 12.87
N THR A 264 3.38 0.09 12.79
CA THR A 264 4.17 -0.41 13.93
C THR A 264 5.45 0.40 14.12
N SER A 265 5.70 0.82 15.35
CA SER A 265 6.92 1.53 15.77
C SER A 265 8.06 0.52 15.99
N ALA A 266 9.33 0.95 15.89
CA ALA A 266 10.50 0.07 15.92
C ALA A 266 10.78 -0.63 17.28
N ASP A 267 9.92 -0.42 18.28
CA ASP A 267 10.11 -0.90 19.66
C ASP A 267 9.18 -2.08 20.00
N ASP A 268 8.31 -2.49 19.07
CA ASP A 268 7.56 -3.73 19.21
C ASP A 268 8.29 -4.82 18.41
N ASP A 269 8.87 -5.79 19.12
CA ASP A 269 9.28 -7.10 18.59
C ASP A 269 8.02 -7.90 18.24
N GLU A 270 7.18 -7.31 17.39
CA GLU A 270 5.87 -7.83 17.01
C GLU A 270 6.14 -9.08 16.19
N HIS A 271 5.60 -10.19 16.68
CA HIS A 271 5.77 -11.49 16.07
C HIS A 271 4.44 -12.21 16.03
N VAL A 272 4.28 -13.09 15.04
CA VAL A 272 3.09 -13.93 14.93
C VAL A 272 3.51 -15.38 14.99
N VAL A 273 2.93 -16.10 15.96
CA VAL A 273 3.11 -17.54 16.10
C VAL A 273 2.11 -18.26 15.19
N LEU A 274 2.61 -19.20 14.40
CA LEU A 274 1.84 -20.09 13.55
C LEU A 274 1.98 -21.52 14.05
N ILE A 275 0.87 -22.25 14.05
CA ILE A 275 0.81 -23.63 14.56
C ILE A 275 0.12 -24.53 13.53
N GLY A 276 0.67 -25.73 13.32
CA GLY A 276 0.02 -26.80 12.57
C GLY A 276 0.03 -26.59 11.05
N ARG A 277 -1.13 -26.71 10.41
CA ARG A 277 -1.29 -26.79 8.95
C ARG A 277 -0.59 -25.67 8.15
N PRO A 278 -0.61 -24.39 8.56
CA PRO A 278 0.13 -23.33 7.87
C PRO A 278 1.65 -23.58 7.87
N VAL A 279 2.21 -24.05 9.00
CA VAL A 279 3.64 -24.34 9.13
C VAL A 279 4.02 -25.55 8.29
N THR A 280 3.22 -26.61 8.30
CA THR A 280 3.43 -27.78 7.43
C THR A 280 3.46 -27.40 5.96
N ALA A 281 2.47 -26.62 5.49
CA ALA A 281 2.40 -26.18 4.10
C ALA A 281 3.56 -25.25 3.73
N LEU A 282 4.04 -24.43 4.67
CA LEU A 282 5.21 -23.58 4.47
C LEU A 282 6.49 -24.40 4.29
N LYS A 283 6.75 -25.36 5.19
CA LYS A 283 7.94 -26.23 5.11
C LYS A 283 7.95 -27.04 3.81
N GLU A 284 6.82 -27.64 3.45
CA GLU A 284 6.65 -28.37 2.18
C GLU A 284 6.91 -27.47 0.97
N TRP A 285 6.39 -26.23 0.98
CA TRP A 285 6.66 -25.27 -0.09
C TRP A 285 8.14 -24.92 -0.21
N LEU A 286 8.80 -24.59 0.90
CA LEU A 286 10.23 -24.23 0.90
C LEU A 286 11.11 -25.37 0.40
N GLU A 287 10.81 -26.61 0.82
CA GLU A 287 11.51 -27.81 0.39
C GLU A 287 11.32 -28.08 -1.11
N GLN A 288 10.07 -28.15 -1.59
CA GLN A 288 9.77 -28.46 -2.99
C GLN A 288 10.25 -27.36 -3.95
N ALA A 289 10.20 -26.10 -3.52
CA ALA A 289 10.68 -24.96 -4.29
C ALA A 289 12.19 -24.73 -4.16
N LYS A 290 12.90 -25.48 -3.29
CA LYS A 290 14.32 -25.34 -2.98
C LYS A 290 14.70 -23.91 -2.59
N ILE A 291 13.93 -23.34 -1.68
CA ILE A 291 14.11 -21.97 -1.18
C ILE A 291 14.79 -22.02 0.18
N GLU A 292 16.08 -21.68 0.20
CA GLU A 292 16.89 -21.65 1.43
C GLU A 292 17.04 -20.25 2.02
N ALA A 293 16.89 -19.19 1.20
CA ALA A 293 17.04 -17.80 1.62
C ALA A 293 16.23 -16.83 0.75
N GLY A 294 16.01 -15.62 1.24
CA GLY A 294 15.37 -14.54 0.50
C GLY A 294 13.84 -14.69 0.41
N PRO A 295 13.20 -14.19 -0.67
CA PRO A 295 11.74 -14.16 -0.73
C PRO A 295 11.10 -15.55 -0.69
N VAL A 296 10.16 -15.75 0.24
CA VAL A 296 9.40 -17.00 0.39
C VAL A 296 8.50 -17.23 -0.82
N PHE A 297 7.79 -16.19 -1.26
CA PHE A 297 6.87 -16.29 -2.39
C PHE A 297 7.43 -15.62 -3.63
N ARG A 298 7.75 -16.45 -4.62
CA ARG A 298 8.36 -16.02 -5.89
C ARG A 298 7.38 -16.26 -7.05
N ARG A 299 7.60 -15.53 -8.15
CA ARG A 299 6.83 -15.75 -9.37
C ARG A 299 7.17 -17.11 -9.95
N ILE A 300 6.18 -17.81 -10.48
CA ILE A 300 6.36 -19.03 -11.29
C ILE A 300 5.92 -18.67 -12.70
N ASP A 301 6.77 -18.95 -13.69
CA ASP A 301 6.43 -18.71 -15.09
C ASP A 301 5.49 -19.80 -15.65
N GLN A 302 5.09 -19.68 -16.92
CA GLN A 302 4.17 -20.63 -17.56
C GLN A 302 4.77 -22.03 -17.76
N TRP A 303 6.10 -22.16 -17.70
CA TRP A 303 6.81 -23.42 -17.83
C TRP A 303 7.13 -24.06 -16.47
N GLY A 304 6.73 -23.43 -15.36
CA GLY A 304 6.93 -23.94 -14.00
C GLY A 304 8.23 -23.49 -13.34
N ASN A 305 9.01 -22.61 -13.97
CA ASN A 305 10.27 -22.15 -13.39
C ASN A 305 10.03 -21.07 -12.34
N LEU A 306 10.77 -21.16 -11.25
CA LEU A 306 10.73 -20.21 -10.14
C LEU A 306 11.66 -19.02 -10.40
N ASP A 307 11.12 -17.81 -10.30
CA ASP A 307 11.90 -16.57 -10.38
C ASP A 307 12.78 -16.41 -9.13
N ARG A 308 13.87 -15.63 -9.22
CA ARG A 308 14.68 -15.25 -8.05
C ARG A 308 14.04 -14.11 -7.26
N ARG A 309 13.24 -13.27 -7.92
CA ARG A 309 12.63 -12.09 -7.30
C ARG A 309 11.34 -12.45 -6.55
N ALA A 310 11.05 -11.65 -5.52
CA ALA A 310 9.77 -11.70 -4.83
C ALA A 310 8.61 -11.48 -5.81
N MET A 311 7.48 -12.13 -5.55
CA MET A 311 6.26 -11.84 -6.30
C MET A 311 5.74 -10.43 -5.99
N THR A 312 4.92 -9.87 -6.87
CA THR A 312 4.32 -8.55 -6.60
C THR A 312 3.12 -8.66 -5.66
N PRO A 313 2.80 -7.62 -4.87
CA PRO A 313 1.57 -7.58 -4.09
C PRO A 313 0.29 -7.71 -4.95
N GLN A 314 0.36 -7.35 -6.24
CA GLN A 314 -0.75 -7.53 -7.18
C GLN A 314 -0.95 -9.01 -7.53
N SER A 315 0.13 -9.77 -7.68
CA SER A 315 0.10 -11.21 -7.96
C SER A 315 -0.68 -11.98 -6.90
N VAL A 316 -0.53 -11.63 -5.61
CA VAL A 316 -1.32 -12.21 -4.50
C VAL A 316 -2.83 -12.11 -4.76
N ASN A 317 -3.31 -10.94 -5.19
CA ASN A 317 -4.73 -10.72 -5.46
C ASN A 317 -5.20 -11.47 -6.73
N LEU A 318 -4.34 -11.59 -7.74
CA LEU A 318 -4.64 -12.35 -8.96
C LEU A 318 -4.72 -13.85 -8.69
N ILE A 319 -3.82 -14.37 -7.84
CA ILE A 319 -3.84 -15.76 -7.37
C ILE A 319 -5.15 -16.04 -6.64
N LEU A 320 -5.50 -15.22 -5.64
CA LEU A 320 -6.76 -15.38 -4.93
C LEU A 320 -7.95 -15.40 -5.89
N LYS A 321 -8.02 -14.46 -6.84
CA LYS A 321 -9.12 -14.42 -7.81
C LYS A 321 -9.17 -15.66 -8.71
N THR A 322 -8.01 -16.18 -9.09
CA THR A 322 -7.91 -17.41 -9.89
C THR A 322 -8.43 -18.61 -9.11
N ARG A 323 -8.01 -18.77 -7.85
CA ARG A 323 -8.47 -19.86 -6.97
C ARG A 323 -9.94 -19.73 -6.59
N ILE A 324 -10.45 -18.51 -6.40
CA ILE A 324 -11.90 -18.24 -6.22
C ILE A 324 -12.69 -18.74 -7.43
N LYS A 325 -12.22 -18.44 -8.65
CA LYS A 325 -12.87 -18.93 -9.87
C LYS A 325 -12.86 -20.46 -9.95
N GLN A 326 -11.72 -21.08 -9.66
CA GLN A 326 -11.58 -22.55 -9.66
C GLN A 326 -12.44 -23.23 -8.59
N ALA A 327 -12.66 -22.56 -7.46
CA ALA A 327 -13.58 -23.01 -6.40
C ALA A 327 -15.07 -22.77 -6.73
N GLY A 328 -15.41 -22.33 -7.96
CA GLY A 328 -16.79 -22.10 -8.38
C GLY A 328 -17.43 -20.82 -7.80
N LEU A 329 -16.62 -19.89 -7.29
CA LEU A 329 -17.09 -18.64 -6.68
C LEU A 329 -16.85 -17.44 -7.62
N ASP A 330 -17.67 -16.38 -7.49
CA ASP A 330 -17.56 -15.17 -8.32
C ASP A 330 -16.33 -14.30 -7.93
N PRO A 331 -15.28 -14.17 -8.78
CA PRO A 331 -14.09 -13.37 -8.49
C PRO A 331 -14.35 -11.87 -8.33
N ALA A 332 -15.50 -11.36 -8.76
CA ALA A 332 -15.88 -9.97 -8.56
C ALA A 332 -16.30 -9.66 -7.11
N GLN A 333 -16.64 -10.68 -6.32
CA GLN A 333 -17.02 -10.51 -4.92
C GLN A 333 -15.82 -10.46 -3.96
N PHE A 334 -14.65 -10.92 -4.40
CA PHE A 334 -13.49 -11.14 -3.54
C PHE A 334 -12.27 -10.33 -3.97
N SER A 335 -11.49 -9.91 -2.97
CA SER A 335 -10.16 -9.36 -3.15
C SER A 335 -9.25 -9.83 -2.02
N ALA A 336 -7.93 -9.63 -2.13
CA ALA A 336 -6.97 -9.98 -1.08
C ALA A 336 -7.31 -9.31 0.27
N HIS A 337 -8.07 -8.22 0.27
CA HIS A 337 -8.56 -7.60 1.50
C HIS A 337 -9.60 -8.45 2.24
N GLY A 338 -10.29 -9.34 1.53
CA GLY A 338 -11.25 -10.29 2.10
C GLY A 338 -10.60 -11.29 3.05
N LEU A 339 -9.33 -11.66 2.86
CA LEU A 339 -8.58 -12.51 3.79
C LEU A 339 -8.46 -11.86 5.17
N ARG A 340 -8.11 -10.56 5.21
CA ARG A 340 -8.05 -9.78 6.45
C ARG A 340 -9.40 -9.67 7.13
N SER A 341 -10.44 -9.36 6.37
CA SER A 341 -11.79 -9.25 6.93
C SER A 341 -12.30 -10.60 7.44
N GLY A 342 -11.97 -11.71 6.78
CA GLY A 342 -12.34 -13.06 7.20
C GLY A 342 -11.68 -13.45 8.50
N TYR A 343 -10.35 -13.30 8.60
CA TYR A 343 -9.62 -13.56 9.84
C TYR A 343 -10.21 -12.78 11.02
N LEU A 344 -10.43 -11.46 10.87
CA LEU A 344 -11.01 -10.64 11.94
C LEU A 344 -12.44 -11.05 12.34
N THR A 345 -13.19 -11.67 11.43
CA THR A 345 -14.54 -12.19 11.72
C THR A 345 -14.46 -13.47 12.54
N GLU A 346 -13.42 -14.29 12.33
CA GLU A 346 -13.26 -15.60 13.00
C GLU A 346 -12.46 -15.52 14.29
N ALA A 347 -11.53 -14.58 14.37
CA ALA A 347 -10.79 -14.27 15.60
C ALA A 347 -11.66 -13.56 16.67
N HIS A 348 -12.93 -13.25 16.38
CA HIS A 348 -13.88 -12.79 17.40
C HIS A 348 -14.30 -13.97 18.30
N PRO A 349 -14.52 -13.79 19.62
CA PRO A 349 -14.69 -14.88 20.60
C PRO A 349 -15.95 -15.75 20.48
N GLY A 350 -16.61 -15.81 19.32
CA GLY A 350 -17.78 -16.65 19.06
C GLY A 350 -17.57 -17.76 18.04
N HIS A 351 -16.42 -17.83 17.35
CA HIS A 351 -16.13 -18.83 16.33
C HIS A 351 -14.67 -19.29 16.41
N SER A 352 -14.27 -19.90 17.54
CA SER A 352 -12.93 -20.47 17.70
C SER A 352 -12.77 -21.68 16.79
N ILE A 353 -11.92 -21.59 15.76
CA ILE A 353 -11.33 -22.75 15.09
C ILE A 353 -10.00 -23.00 15.78
N THR A 354 -10.07 -23.74 16.88
CA THR A 354 -8.97 -24.54 17.43
C THR A 354 -9.32 -25.99 17.23
#